data_AF-A0A2V9S3H6-F1
#
_entry.id   AF-A0A2V9S3H6-F1
#
_cell.length_a   1.000
_cell.length_b   1.000
_cell.length_c   1.000
_cell.angle_alpha   90.00
_cell.angle_beta   90.00
_cell.angle_gamma   90.00
#
_symmetry.space_group_name_H-M   'P 1'
#
loop_
_entity.id
_entity.type
_entity.pdbx_description
1 polymer ?
#
loop_
_entity_poly.entity_id
_entity_poly.type
_entity_poly.pdbx_seq_one_letter_code
_entity_poly.pdbx_strand_id
1 'polypeptide(L)'
;MASIDIYDLSGKKVGTLELADEVFGAVNEDLLWEAVKQYRAAQRAGTHATKNRKLVSGSGKKLWRQKGTGRARVGSIRSPLWRHGGTVHGPQPRSYEYAFPRKKLLGALRSALAAKFADGKLIVVSAFDVKEPKTRLFREALDNLKVDATALLVESAGNGNRNLELSSRNLEGIELVRANQVHPYHLLRYDRAIFTQPAIEKLQITLQGSVSKRQRRAAESEPAKKSTASPRRRTRHEKAAEVA
;
A
#
# COMPACT_ATOMS: atom_id res chain seq x y z
N MET A 1 -7.62 -22.46 -0.86
CA MET A 1 -8.57 -21.40 -0.50
C MET A 1 -8.54 -21.21 0.99
N ALA A 2 -8.01 -20.08 1.41
CA ALA A 2 -8.02 -19.69 2.81
C ALA A 2 -9.40 -19.14 3.21
N SER A 3 -9.87 -19.44 4.41
CA SER A 3 -11.10 -18.87 4.96
C SER A 3 -10.79 -17.88 6.09
N ILE A 4 -11.62 -16.84 6.21
CA ILE A 4 -11.55 -15.85 7.28
C ILE A 4 -12.90 -15.72 7.97
N ASP A 5 -12.88 -15.57 9.29
CA ASP A 5 -14.10 -15.41 10.09
C ASP A 5 -14.65 -13.99 9.95
N ILE A 6 -15.98 -13.89 9.84
CA ILE A 6 -16.71 -12.62 9.85
C ILE A 6 -17.23 -12.39 11.25
N TYR A 7 -16.90 -11.24 11.84
CA TYR A 7 -17.37 -10.80 13.14
C TYR A 7 -18.45 -9.73 13.04
N ASP A 8 -19.26 -9.62 14.09
CA ASP A 8 -20.10 -8.46 14.34
C ASP A 8 -19.34 -7.41 15.19
N LEU A 9 -19.86 -6.20 15.32
CA LEU A 9 -19.29 -5.15 16.19
C LEU A 9 -19.26 -5.54 17.68
N SER A 10 -20.05 -6.55 18.06
CA SER A 10 -20.03 -7.16 19.38
C SER A 10 -18.90 -8.18 19.59
N GLY A 11 -18.08 -8.45 18.57
CA GLY A 11 -17.00 -9.46 18.61
C GLY A 11 -17.48 -10.91 18.42
N LYS A 12 -18.76 -11.12 18.13
CA LYS A 12 -19.32 -12.46 17.87
C LYS A 12 -19.09 -12.87 16.43
N LYS A 13 -18.76 -14.14 16.21
CA LYS A 13 -18.64 -14.73 14.87
C LYS A 13 -20.04 -14.88 14.24
N VAL A 14 -20.24 -14.28 13.08
CA VAL A 14 -21.50 -14.30 12.32
C VAL A 14 -21.41 -15.24 11.12
N GLY A 15 -20.21 -15.40 10.54
CA GLY A 15 -20.02 -16.25 9.36
C GLY A 15 -18.56 -16.47 9.01
N THR A 16 -18.33 -17.01 7.82
CA THR A 16 -17.00 -17.27 7.24
C THR A 16 -16.99 -16.80 5.78
N LEU A 17 -15.92 -16.14 5.37
CA LEU A 17 -15.69 -15.68 4.01
C LEU A 17 -14.54 -16.48 3.37
N GLU A 18 -14.71 -16.90 2.13
CA GLU A 18 -13.66 -17.55 1.35
C GLU A 18 -12.79 -16.50 0.63
N LEU A 19 -11.47 -16.59 0.84
CA LEU A 19 -10.49 -15.72 0.22
C LEU A 19 -9.84 -16.42 -0.98
N ALA A 20 -9.70 -15.67 -2.07
CA ALA A 20 -9.05 -16.17 -3.27
C ALA A 20 -7.53 -16.30 -3.08
N ASP A 21 -6.98 -17.50 -3.30
CA ASP A 21 -5.55 -17.77 -3.11
C ASP A 21 -4.66 -16.87 -4.00
N GLU A 22 -5.15 -16.48 -5.18
CA GLU A 22 -4.45 -15.57 -6.10
C GLU A 22 -4.18 -14.16 -5.51
N VAL A 23 -5.00 -13.75 -4.52
CA VAL A 23 -4.93 -12.43 -3.89
C VAL A 23 -4.08 -12.48 -2.62
N PHE A 24 -4.14 -13.58 -1.86
CA PHE A 24 -3.53 -13.71 -0.53
C PHE A 24 -2.30 -14.64 -0.47
N GLY A 25 -1.87 -15.20 -1.61
CA GLY A 25 -0.87 -16.27 -1.63
C GLY A 25 0.61 -15.85 -1.62
N ALA A 26 0.98 -14.62 -2.00
CA ALA A 26 2.38 -14.23 -2.11
C ALA A 26 2.66 -12.77 -1.73
N VAL A 27 3.66 -12.58 -0.87
CA VAL A 27 4.17 -11.26 -0.46
C VAL A 27 5.44 -10.94 -1.28
N ASN A 28 5.47 -9.76 -1.89
CA ASN A 28 6.64 -9.22 -2.55
C ASN A 28 7.06 -7.92 -1.83
N GLU A 29 8.15 -8.01 -1.06
CA GLU A 29 8.65 -6.91 -0.22
C GLU A 29 9.18 -5.73 -1.05
N ASP A 30 9.89 -6.00 -2.15
CA ASP A 30 10.44 -4.95 -3.02
C ASP A 30 9.34 -4.09 -3.64
N LEU A 31 8.25 -4.74 -4.08
CA LEU A 31 7.10 -4.08 -4.67
C LEU A 31 6.35 -3.23 -3.63
N LEU A 32 6.26 -3.71 -2.39
CA LEU A 32 5.68 -2.95 -1.28
C LEU A 32 6.51 -1.71 -0.97
N TRP A 33 7.84 -1.87 -0.90
CA TRP A 33 8.76 -0.76 -0.68
C TRP A 33 8.65 0.31 -1.77
N GLU A 34 8.61 -0.10 -3.04
CA GLU A 34 8.50 0.82 -4.19
C GLU A 34 7.18 1.60 -4.14
N ALA A 35 6.07 0.92 -3.83
CA ALA A 35 4.75 1.54 -3.69
C ALA A 35 4.68 2.54 -2.52
N VAL A 36 5.29 2.20 -1.37
CA VAL A 36 5.38 3.11 -0.21
C VAL A 36 6.22 4.34 -0.53
N LYS A 37 7.38 4.15 -1.17
CA LYS A 37 8.23 5.27 -1.60
C LYS A 37 7.49 6.20 -2.55
N GLN A 38 6.76 5.65 -3.52
CA GLN A 38 6.04 6.46 -4.49
C GLN A 38 4.93 7.28 -3.82
N TYR A 39 4.15 6.65 -2.93
CA TYR A 39 3.10 7.34 -2.19
C TYR A 39 3.65 8.52 -1.37
N ARG A 40 4.75 8.29 -0.63
CA ARG A 40 5.40 9.34 0.18
C ARG A 40 6.02 10.43 -0.68
N ALA A 41 6.53 10.09 -1.86
CA ALA A 41 7.08 11.06 -2.81
C ALA A 41 5.97 11.97 -3.38
N ALA A 42 4.81 11.41 -3.74
CA ALA A 42 3.67 12.17 -4.23
C ALA A 42 3.09 13.14 -3.17
N GLN A 43 3.11 12.76 -1.89
CA GLN A 43 2.67 13.64 -0.79
C GLN A 43 3.63 14.81 -0.52
N ARG A 44 4.86 14.79 -1.04
CA ARG A 44 5.87 15.81 -0.77
C ARG A 44 5.64 17.04 -1.67
N ALA A 45 5.13 18.12 -1.07
CA ALA A 45 4.77 19.36 -1.79
C ALA A 45 5.96 20.10 -2.45
N GLY A 46 7.18 20.00 -1.90
CA GLY A 46 8.37 20.55 -2.56
C GLY A 46 8.45 22.09 -2.64
N THR A 47 7.85 22.83 -1.70
CA THR A 47 7.73 24.30 -1.70
C THR A 47 8.99 25.08 -1.25
N HIS A 48 10.17 24.48 -1.34
CA HIS A 48 11.42 25.14 -0.97
C HIS A 48 11.97 25.94 -2.14
N ALA A 49 12.43 27.16 -1.88
CA ALA A 49 13.05 28.01 -2.89
C ALA A 49 14.23 28.77 -2.30
N THR A 50 15.26 28.94 -3.12
CA THR A 50 16.40 29.82 -2.84
C THR A 50 16.58 30.82 -3.95
N LYS A 51 17.03 32.02 -3.59
CA LYS A 51 17.30 33.07 -4.58
C LYS A 51 18.65 32.80 -5.21
N ASN A 52 18.63 32.50 -6.51
CA ASN A 52 19.86 32.48 -7.31
C ASN A 52 20.40 33.91 -7.52
N ARG A 53 21.58 34.02 -8.12
CA ARG A 53 22.23 35.32 -8.41
C ARG A 53 21.32 36.34 -9.11
N LYS A 54 20.39 35.89 -9.96
CA LYS A 54 19.47 36.76 -10.70
C LYS A 54 18.34 37.31 -9.81
N LEU A 55 17.85 36.48 -8.89
CA LEU A 55 16.71 36.80 -8.01
C LEU A 55 17.10 37.58 -6.75
N VAL A 56 18.38 37.57 -6.37
CA VAL A 56 18.90 38.36 -5.25
C VAL A 56 18.93 39.85 -5.60
N SER A 57 18.54 40.71 -4.64
CA SER A 57 18.60 42.17 -4.78
C SER A 57 20.05 42.68 -4.75
N GLY A 58 20.36 43.72 -5.51
CA GLY A 58 21.69 44.35 -5.51
C GLY A 58 21.97 45.12 -6.80
N SER A 59 23.14 45.73 -6.93
CA SER A 59 23.50 46.43 -8.17
C SER A 59 23.88 45.46 -9.31
N GLY A 60 23.38 45.73 -10.52
CA GLY A 60 23.81 45.07 -11.76
C GLY A 60 25.08 45.69 -12.37
N LYS A 61 25.54 46.82 -11.82
CA LYS A 61 26.76 47.51 -12.28
C LYS A 61 28.00 46.81 -11.72
N LYS A 62 29.07 46.78 -12.53
CA LYS A 62 30.39 46.32 -12.08
C LYS A 62 30.93 47.29 -11.01
N LEU A 63 31.43 46.74 -9.89
CA LEU A 63 31.80 47.56 -8.72
C LEU A 63 33.05 48.42 -8.98
N TRP A 64 34.01 47.90 -9.76
CA TRP A 64 35.21 48.63 -10.15
C TRP A 64 35.72 48.21 -11.54
N ARG A 65 36.59 49.04 -12.12
CA ARG A 65 37.29 48.77 -13.39
C ARG A 65 38.03 47.43 -13.38
N GLN A 66 38.15 46.80 -14.55
CA GLN A 66 38.66 45.42 -14.67
C GLN A 66 40.13 45.25 -14.23
N LYS A 67 40.94 46.32 -14.32
CA LYS A 67 42.35 46.37 -13.94
C LYS A 67 42.66 47.72 -13.27
N GLY A 68 43.81 47.82 -12.59
CA GLY A 68 44.32 49.07 -12.03
C GLY A 68 43.83 49.42 -10.61
N THR A 69 43.25 48.47 -9.87
CA THR A 69 42.76 48.68 -8.49
C THR A 69 43.47 47.84 -7.43
N GLY A 70 44.34 46.90 -7.80
CA GLY A 70 45.02 45.98 -6.88
C GLY A 70 44.12 44.92 -6.21
N ARG A 71 42.79 45.02 -6.37
CA ARG A 71 41.80 44.08 -5.83
C ARG A 71 41.51 42.92 -6.79
N ALA A 72 40.98 41.82 -6.25
CA ALA A 72 40.45 40.73 -7.07
C ALA A 72 39.41 41.22 -8.10
N ARG A 73 39.32 40.55 -9.24
CA ARG A 73 38.37 40.92 -10.29
C ARG A 73 36.96 40.48 -9.90
N VAL A 74 36.03 41.42 -9.82
CA VAL A 74 34.64 41.14 -9.46
C VAL A 74 33.69 41.65 -10.55
N GLY A 75 32.75 40.80 -10.94
CA GLY A 75 31.73 41.11 -11.94
C GLY A 75 30.44 41.68 -11.36
N SER A 76 30.03 41.21 -10.18
CA SER A 76 28.78 41.59 -9.53
C SER A 76 28.87 41.39 -8.02
N ILE A 77 28.18 42.24 -7.25
CA ILE A 77 28.02 42.09 -5.79
C ILE A 77 27.11 40.92 -5.41
N ARG A 78 26.25 40.46 -6.34
CA ARG A 78 25.33 39.34 -6.11
C ARG A 78 26.00 37.96 -6.23
N SER A 79 27.33 37.93 -6.37
CA SER A 79 28.12 36.71 -6.50
C SER A 79 27.97 35.81 -5.27
N PRO A 80 27.87 34.47 -5.43
CA PRO A 80 27.79 33.53 -4.29
C PRO A 80 28.96 33.64 -3.30
N LEU A 81 30.12 34.15 -3.75
CA LEU A 81 31.29 34.36 -2.89
C LEU A 81 31.11 35.51 -1.89
N TRP A 82 30.13 36.39 -2.13
CA TRP A 82 29.89 37.58 -1.32
C TRP A 82 28.80 37.32 -0.29
N ARG A 83 28.86 38.05 0.83
CA ARG A 83 27.77 38.08 1.80
C ARG A 83 26.48 38.57 1.12
N HIS A 84 25.37 37.91 1.42
CA HIS A 84 24.08 38.11 0.75
C HIS A 84 24.08 37.83 -0.76
N GLY A 85 25.10 37.13 -1.27
CA GLY A 85 25.15 36.60 -2.63
C GLY A 85 24.09 35.53 -2.88
N GLY A 86 23.79 35.26 -4.15
CA GLY A 86 22.84 34.20 -4.51
C GLY A 86 23.40 32.79 -4.29
N THR A 87 22.54 31.83 -3.96
CA THR A 87 22.92 30.42 -3.83
C THR A 87 23.09 29.78 -5.22
N VAL A 88 24.19 29.04 -5.46
CA VAL A 88 24.46 28.40 -6.77
C VAL A 88 23.62 27.15 -6.96
N HIS A 89 23.80 26.15 -6.09
CA HIS A 89 23.06 24.89 -6.10
C HIS A 89 22.07 24.85 -4.95
N GLY A 90 21.22 25.88 -4.91
CA GLY A 90 20.17 25.97 -3.90
C GLY A 90 18.93 25.19 -4.34
N PRO A 91 18.13 24.70 -3.39
CA PRO A 91 16.93 23.95 -3.68
C PRO A 91 15.89 24.87 -4.36
N GLN A 92 15.15 24.32 -5.32
CA GLN A 92 14.13 25.00 -6.11
C GLN A 92 12.79 24.24 -6.03
N PRO A 93 11.65 24.93 -6.15
CA PRO A 93 10.36 24.27 -6.11
C PRO A 93 10.26 23.22 -7.20
N ARG A 94 9.94 21.98 -6.82
CA ARG A 94 9.78 20.86 -7.75
C ARG A 94 8.76 19.86 -7.22
N SER A 95 8.09 19.18 -8.14
CA SER A 95 7.34 17.97 -7.79
C SER A 95 8.31 16.83 -7.53
N TYR A 96 7.98 16.00 -6.54
CA TYR A 96 8.67 14.75 -6.22
C TYR A 96 7.90 13.52 -6.74
N GLU A 97 6.72 13.74 -7.32
CA GLU A 97 5.90 12.67 -7.88
C GLU A 97 6.59 12.04 -9.10
N TYR A 98 6.47 10.72 -9.22
CA TYR A 98 6.87 9.96 -10.39
C TYR A 98 5.80 8.93 -10.73
N ALA A 99 5.74 8.58 -12.03
CA ALA A 99 4.74 7.65 -12.53
C ALA A 99 4.97 6.24 -11.99
N PHE A 100 3.90 5.64 -11.45
CA PHE A 100 3.89 4.26 -10.97
C PHE A 100 2.84 3.44 -11.72
N PRO A 101 3.23 2.36 -12.42
CA PRO A 101 2.28 1.56 -13.19
C PRO A 101 1.16 0.99 -12.32
N ARG A 102 -0.10 1.14 -12.75
CA ARG A 102 -1.28 0.64 -12.02
C ARG A 102 -1.19 -0.84 -11.68
N LYS A 103 -0.62 -1.68 -12.56
CA LYS A 103 -0.42 -3.11 -12.30
C LYS A 103 0.55 -3.38 -11.15
N LYS A 104 1.61 -2.57 -11.02
CA LYS A 104 2.53 -2.65 -9.87
C LYS A 104 1.80 -2.28 -8.57
N LEU A 105 1.01 -1.21 -8.59
CA LEU A 105 0.21 -0.79 -7.43
C LEU A 105 -0.79 -1.85 -6.97
N LEU A 106 -1.53 -2.47 -7.89
CA LEU A 106 -2.46 -3.55 -7.57
C LEU A 106 -1.72 -4.83 -7.13
N GLY A 107 -0.50 -5.07 -7.63
CA GLY A 107 0.39 -6.10 -7.10
C GLY A 107 0.80 -5.82 -5.65
N ALA A 108 1.20 -4.58 -5.35
CA ALA A 108 1.60 -4.19 -4.00
C ALA A 108 0.42 -4.30 -3.02
N LEU A 109 -0.78 -3.97 -3.47
CA LEU A 109 -1.99 -4.10 -2.65
C LEU A 109 -2.27 -5.57 -2.29
N ARG A 110 -2.12 -6.49 -3.25
CA ARG A 110 -2.20 -7.94 -3.00
C ARG A 110 -1.17 -8.38 -1.97
N SER A 111 0.09 -8.01 -2.15
CA SER A 111 1.15 -8.38 -1.20
C SER A 111 0.91 -7.79 0.20
N ALA A 112 0.36 -6.59 0.31
CA ALA A 112 0.04 -5.98 1.61
C ALA A 112 -1.09 -6.73 2.32
N LEU A 113 -2.14 -7.12 1.59
CA LEU A 113 -3.25 -7.89 2.13
C LEU A 113 -2.83 -9.32 2.50
N ALA A 114 -2.03 -9.97 1.67
CA ALA A 114 -1.43 -11.27 1.95
C ALA A 114 -0.60 -11.24 3.24
N ALA A 115 0.23 -10.21 3.42
CA ALA A 115 1.02 -10.04 4.64
C ALA A 115 0.13 -9.85 5.88
N LYS A 116 -0.91 -8.99 5.80
CA LYS A 116 -1.85 -8.79 6.92
C LYS A 116 -2.65 -10.05 7.26
N PHE A 117 -2.98 -10.85 6.25
CA PHE A 117 -3.66 -12.11 6.44
C PHE A 117 -2.73 -13.15 7.10
N ALA A 118 -1.50 -13.28 6.61
CA ALA A 118 -0.49 -14.19 7.17
C ALA A 118 -0.16 -13.87 8.64
N ASP A 119 -0.14 -12.59 9.00
CA ASP A 119 0.07 -12.13 10.38
C ASP A 119 -1.16 -12.27 11.29
N GLY A 120 -2.33 -12.67 10.75
CA GLY A 120 -3.59 -12.72 11.49
C GLY A 120 -4.14 -11.34 11.91
N LYS A 121 -3.70 -10.27 11.23
CA LYS A 121 -4.05 -8.86 11.54
C LYS A 121 -5.18 -8.30 10.67
N LEU A 122 -5.71 -9.12 9.77
CA LEU A 122 -6.88 -8.82 8.96
C LEU A 122 -8.15 -9.26 9.71
N ILE A 123 -9.08 -8.36 9.92
CA ILE A 123 -10.38 -8.63 10.53
C ILE A 123 -11.48 -8.27 9.54
N VAL A 124 -12.47 -9.14 9.38
CA VAL A 124 -13.65 -8.87 8.56
C VAL A 124 -14.86 -8.70 9.47
N VAL A 125 -15.59 -7.60 9.28
CA VAL A 125 -16.82 -7.29 10.00
C VAL A 125 -17.99 -7.31 9.02
N SER A 126 -19.17 -7.75 9.44
CA SER A 126 -20.36 -7.75 8.60
C SER A 126 -20.69 -6.36 8.07
N ALA A 127 -20.88 -5.39 8.97
CA ALA A 127 -21.11 -3.99 8.68
C ALA A 127 -20.71 -3.08 9.85
N PHE A 128 -20.38 -1.83 9.55
CA PHE A 128 -20.20 -0.79 10.56
C PHE A 128 -21.54 -0.07 10.81
N ASP A 129 -22.49 -0.72 11.49
CA ASP A 129 -23.78 -0.10 11.82
C ASP A 129 -23.68 0.79 13.08
N VAL A 130 -23.27 2.03 12.88
CA VAL A 130 -23.20 3.05 13.93
C VAL A 130 -24.49 3.89 13.92
N LYS A 131 -25.43 3.60 14.84
CA LYS A 131 -26.71 4.32 14.94
C LYS A 131 -26.59 5.77 15.40
N GLU A 132 -25.67 6.03 16.32
CA GLU A 132 -25.44 7.36 16.88
C GLU A 132 -23.96 7.76 16.69
N PRO A 133 -23.65 9.02 16.32
CA PRO A 133 -22.27 9.48 16.10
C PRO A 133 -21.52 9.69 17.43
N LYS A 134 -21.36 8.64 18.24
CA LYS A 134 -20.69 8.66 19.55
C LYS A 134 -19.39 7.87 19.50
N THR A 135 -18.28 8.59 19.66
CA THR A 135 -16.91 8.04 19.68
C THR A 135 -16.70 6.98 20.78
N ARG A 136 -17.35 7.16 21.95
CA ARG A 136 -17.28 6.20 23.06
C ARG A 136 -17.81 4.82 22.69
N LEU A 137 -19.00 4.78 22.07
CA LEU A 137 -19.61 3.52 21.63
C LEU A 137 -18.76 2.83 20.57
N PHE A 138 -18.14 3.62 19.69
CA PHE A 138 -17.27 3.08 18.66
C PHE A 138 -15.96 2.53 19.23
N ARG A 139 -15.38 3.16 20.25
CA ARG A 139 -14.23 2.62 20.99
C ARG A 139 -14.59 1.30 21.68
N GLU A 140 -15.73 1.23 22.36
CA GLU A 140 -16.20 -0.01 23.00
C GLU A 140 -16.35 -1.16 21.98
N ALA A 141 -16.84 -0.87 20.76
CA ALA A 141 -16.91 -1.86 19.69
C ALA A 141 -15.53 -2.35 19.21
N LEU A 142 -14.54 -1.47 19.16
CA LEU A 142 -13.16 -1.83 18.79
C LEU A 142 -12.46 -2.64 19.90
N ASP A 143 -12.73 -2.32 21.16
CA ASP A 143 -12.25 -3.08 22.31
C ASP A 143 -12.81 -4.52 22.29
N ASN A 144 -14.09 -4.68 21.91
CA ASN A 144 -14.70 -6.01 21.72
C ASN A 144 -14.04 -6.81 20.58
N LEU A 145 -13.56 -6.13 19.52
CA LEU A 145 -12.78 -6.70 18.44
C LEU A 145 -11.29 -6.90 18.81
N LYS A 146 -10.94 -6.65 20.09
CA LYS A 146 -9.58 -6.76 20.66
C LYS A 146 -8.55 -5.89 19.96
N VAL A 147 -8.95 -4.73 19.46
CA VAL A 147 -8.08 -3.84 18.68
C VAL A 147 -7.28 -2.95 19.64
N ASP A 148 -6.19 -3.48 20.18
CA ASP A 148 -5.38 -2.80 21.19
C ASP A 148 -4.39 -1.76 20.60
N ALA A 149 -4.21 -1.78 19.28
CA ALA A 149 -3.23 -0.99 18.55
C ALA A 149 -3.90 -0.11 17.46
N THR A 150 -3.10 0.40 16.52
CA THR A 150 -3.60 1.23 15.42
C THR A 150 -4.39 0.39 14.41
N ALA A 151 -5.49 0.94 13.87
CA ALA A 151 -6.36 0.22 12.95
C ALA A 151 -6.77 1.05 11.72
N LEU A 152 -6.72 0.40 10.57
CA LEU A 152 -7.32 0.90 9.33
C LEU A 152 -8.74 0.35 9.22
N LEU A 153 -9.73 1.24 9.13
CA LEU A 153 -11.11 0.88 8.85
C LEU A 153 -11.36 1.04 7.36
N VAL A 154 -11.85 -0.01 6.72
CA VAL A 154 -12.19 0.01 5.29
C VAL A 154 -13.67 -0.27 5.09
N GLU A 155 -14.38 0.77 4.65
CA GLU A 155 -15.80 0.70 4.36
C GLU A 155 -16.06 0.64 2.84
N SER A 156 -17.07 -0.12 2.43
CA SER A 156 -17.51 -0.14 1.04
C SER A 156 -18.15 1.20 0.66
N ALA A 157 -18.03 1.59 -0.60
CA ALA A 157 -18.47 2.88 -1.11
C ALA A 157 -20.01 2.99 -1.30
N GLY A 158 -20.80 2.46 -0.36
CA GLY A 158 -22.24 2.75 -0.25
C GLY A 158 -22.49 4.15 0.32
N ASN A 159 -23.75 4.53 0.53
CA ASN A 159 -24.14 5.79 1.19
C ASN A 159 -23.30 5.95 2.47
N GLY A 160 -22.29 6.82 2.41
CA GLY A 160 -21.24 6.88 3.42
C GLY A 160 -21.85 7.00 4.80
N ASN A 161 -21.49 6.10 5.71
CA ASN A 161 -22.03 6.12 7.05
C ASN A 161 -21.43 7.34 7.78
N ARG A 162 -22.10 8.49 7.68
CA ARG A 162 -21.67 9.75 8.31
C ARG A 162 -21.44 9.56 9.81
N ASN A 163 -22.20 8.68 10.45
CA ASN A 163 -22.03 8.38 11.86
C ASN A 163 -20.70 7.67 12.14
N LEU A 164 -20.28 6.75 11.26
CA LEU A 164 -18.97 6.09 11.35
C LEU A 164 -17.83 7.10 11.17
N GLU A 165 -17.93 8.00 10.18
CA GLU A 165 -16.92 9.03 9.94
C GLU A 165 -16.78 9.97 11.15
N LEU A 166 -17.90 10.45 11.70
CA LEU A 166 -17.90 11.31 12.89
C LEU A 166 -17.39 10.59 14.15
N SER A 167 -17.70 9.30 14.30
CA SER A 167 -17.31 8.50 15.47
C SER A 167 -15.85 8.03 15.43
N SER A 168 -15.28 7.81 14.24
CA SER A 168 -13.92 7.31 14.07
C SER A 168 -12.86 8.42 14.04
N ARG A 169 -13.16 9.58 13.44
CA ARG A 169 -12.16 10.66 13.19
C ARG A 169 -11.46 11.22 14.44
N ASN A 170 -12.08 11.09 15.61
CA ASN A 170 -11.54 11.61 16.87
C ASN A 170 -10.67 10.59 17.62
N LEU A 171 -10.62 9.34 17.17
CA LEU A 171 -9.83 8.31 17.81
C LEU A 171 -8.40 8.33 17.23
N GLU A 172 -7.41 8.50 18.10
CA GLU A 172 -6.01 8.45 17.70
C GLU A 172 -5.65 7.03 17.22
N GLY A 173 -4.82 6.94 16.18
CA GLY A 173 -4.38 5.65 15.64
C GLY A 173 -5.41 4.93 14.77
N ILE A 174 -6.54 5.57 14.46
CA ILE A 174 -7.59 5.02 13.60
C ILE A 174 -7.77 5.90 12.37
N GLU A 175 -7.82 5.27 11.19
CA GLU A 175 -8.11 5.96 9.93
C GLU A 175 -9.21 5.23 9.20
N LEU A 176 -10.25 5.97 8.80
CA LEU A 176 -11.32 5.47 7.94
C LEU A 176 -10.98 5.76 6.48
N VAL A 177 -10.90 4.72 5.67
CA VAL A 177 -10.64 4.80 4.24
C VAL A 177 -11.73 4.07 3.48
N ARG A 178 -12.15 4.60 2.33
CA ARG A 178 -13.11 3.91 1.46
C ARG A 178 -12.41 2.78 0.72
N ALA A 179 -13.11 1.69 0.41
CA ALA A 179 -12.58 0.55 -0.33
C ALA A 179 -11.87 0.93 -1.65
N ASN A 180 -12.35 1.97 -2.34
CA ASN A 180 -11.75 2.45 -3.59
C ASN A 180 -10.45 3.26 -3.40
N GLN A 181 -10.16 3.73 -2.18
CA GLN A 181 -9.02 4.59 -1.84
C GLN A 181 -7.95 3.86 -1.03
N VAL A 182 -8.12 2.56 -0.80
CA VAL A 182 -7.14 1.75 -0.07
C VAL A 182 -5.82 1.72 -0.84
N HIS A 183 -4.75 2.12 -0.15
CA HIS A 183 -3.38 2.08 -0.67
C HIS A 183 -2.55 1.09 0.16
N PRO A 184 -1.55 0.41 -0.44
CA PRO A 184 -0.61 -0.42 0.31
C PRO A 184 0.03 0.29 1.50
N TYR A 185 0.26 1.60 1.38
CA TYR A 185 0.78 2.44 2.47
C TYR A 185 -0.13 2.44 3.70
N HIS A 186 -1.44 2.59 3.52
CA HIS A 186 -2.39 2.57 4.64
C HIS A 186 -2.35 1.20 5.32
N LEU A 187 -2.37 0.11 4.55
CA LEU A 187 -2.31 -1.24 5.11
C LEU A 187 -1.04 -1.47 5.94
N LEU A 188 0.12 -0.96 5.51
CA LEU A 188 1.37 -1.12 6.26
C LEU A 188 1.49 -0.17 7.46
N ARG A 189 0.84 1.00 7.41
CA ARG A 189 0.92 2.02 8.48
C ARG A 189 0.21 1.60 9.76
N TYR A 190 -0.94 0.93 9.63
CA TYR A 190 -1.76 0.50 10.76
C TYR A 190 -1.45 -0.95 11.12
N ASP A 191 -1.53 -1.31 12.40
CA ASP A 191 -1.26 -2.68 12.83
C ASP A 191 -2.37 -3.63 12.37
N ARG A 192 -3.64 -3.27 12.60
CA ARG A 192 -4.80 -4.07 12.15
C ARG A 192 -5.50 -3.43 10.97
N ALA A 193 -6.09 -4.26 10.12
CA ALA A 193 -6.95 -3.80 9.02
C ALA A 193 -8.33 -4.44 9.15
N ILE A 194 -9.35 -3.61 9.34
CA ILE A 194 -10.73 -4.02 9.57
C ILE A 194 -11.54 -3.67 8.33
N PHE A 195 -11.99 -4.69 7.61
CA PHE A 195 -12.78 -4.52 6.39
C PHE A 195 -14.24 -4.85 6.66
N THR A 196 -15.16 -4.12 6.06
CA THR A 196 -16.52 -4.64 5.92
C THR A 196 -16.55 -5.78 4.90
N GLN A 197 -17.43 -6.76 5.10
CA GLN A 197 -17.69 -7.83 4.15
C GLN A 197 -17.85 -7.31 2.70
N PRO A 198 -18.72 -6.32 2.40
CA PRO A 198 -18.86 -5.82 1.05
C PRO A 198 -17.60 -5.10 0.54
N ALA A 199 -16.74 -4.56 1.43
CA ALA A 199 -15.51 -3.92 1.02
C ALA A 199 -14.47 -4.94 0.54
N ILE A 200 -14.29 -6.04 1.29
CA ILE A 200 -13.30 -7.06 0.96
C ILE A 200 -13.71 -7.85 -0.30
N GLU A 201 -14.99 -8.14 -0.48
CA GLU A 201 -15.52 -8.80 -1.69
C GLU A 201 -15.27 -7.95 -2.94
N LYS A 202 -15.61 -6.65 -2.89
CA LYS A 202 -15.37 -5.73 -4.00
C LYS A 202 -13.89 -5.60 -4.35
N LEU A 203 -13.03 -5.57 -3.32
CA LEU A 203 -11.60 -5.47 -3.47
C LEU A 203 -11.04 -6.76 -4.10
N GLN A 204 -11.51 -7.93 -3.67
CA GLN A 204 -11.16 -9.23 -4.25
C GLN A 204 -11.49 -9.30 -5.74
N ILE A 205 -12.69 -8.91 -6.15
CA ILE A 205 -13.09 -8.86 -7.57
C ILE A 205 -12.14 -7.96 -8.39
N THR A 206 -11.82 -6.79 -7.85
CA THR A 206 -10.91 -5.83 -8.52
C THR A 206 -9.50 -6.39 -8.66
N LEU A 207 -8.99 -7.06 -7.63
CA LEU A 207 -7.65 -7.63 -7.62
C LEU A 207 -7.51 -8.88 -8.48
N GLN A 208 -8.51 -9.78 -8.46
CA GLN A 208 -8.59 -10.91 -9.39
C GLN A 208 -8.50 -10.41 -10.84
N GLY A 209 -9.24 -9.34 -11.16
CA GLY A 209 -9.20 -8.62 -12.44
C GLY A 209 -7.80 -8.19 -12.91
N SER A 210 -6.88 -7.97 -11.97
CA SER A 210 -5.52 -7.47 -12.23
C SER A 210 -4.44 -8.55 -12.38
N VAL A 211 -4.75 -9.80 -12.02
CA VAL A 211 -3.82 -10.94 -12.10
C VAL A 211 -3.45 -11.21 -13.57
N SER A 212 -2.18 -11.55 -13.81
CA SER A 212 -1.74 -11.86 -15.17
C SER A 212 -2.48 -13.09 -15.70
N LYS A 213 -2.85 -13.10 -17.00
CA LYS A 213 -3.50 -14.25 -17.63
C LYS A 213 -2.71 -15.56 -17.47
N ARG A 214 -1.38 -15.47 -17.32
CA ARG A 214 -0.49 -16.61 -17.09
C ARG A 214 -0.64 -17.21 -15.69
N GLN A 215 -0.80 -16.35 -14.67
CA GLN A 215 -1.03 -16.78 -13.29
C GLN A 215 -2.44 -17.34 -13.10
N ARG A 216 -3.47 -16.73 -13.72
CA ARG A 216 -4.83 -17.29 -13.71
C ARG A 216 -4.89 -18.69 -14.30
N ARG A 217 -4.25 -18.91 -15.46
CA ARG A 217 -4.15 -20.24 -16.08
C ARG A 217 -3.41 -21.26 -15.21
N ALA A 218 -2.41 -20.82 -14.43
CA ALA A 218 -1.69 -21.69 -13.52
C ALA A 218 -2.55 -22.10 -12.32
N ALA A 219 -3.30 -21.15 -11.73
CA ALA A 219 -4.24 -21.42 -10.65
C ALA A 219 -5.41 -22.32 -11.10
N GLU A 220 -5.95 -22.08 -12.32
CA GLU A 220 -6.98 -22.92 -12.94
C GLU A 220 -6.47 -24.33 -13.32
N SER A 221 -5.15 -24.50 -13.54
CA SER A 221 -4.53 -25.79 -13.86
C SER A 221 -4.15 -26.63 -12.63
N GLU A 222 -4.28 -26.07 -11.42
CA GLU A 222 -4.01 -26.76 -10.15
C GLU A 222 -5.20 -27.47 -9.45
N PRO A 223 -6.34 -27.85 -10.08
CA PRO A 223 -7.20 -28.86 -9.50
C PRO A 223 -6.79 -30.26 -10.01
N ALA A 224 -6.52 -31.14 -9.05
CA ALA A 224 -6.15 -32.56 -9.18
C ALA A 224 -4.66 -32.86 -9.48
N LYS A 225 -3.85 -32.90 -8.41
CA LYS A 225 -2.81 -33.94 -8.29
C LYS A 225 -3.50 -35.31 -8.42
N LYS A 226 -3.66 -35.82 -9.64
CA LYS A 226 -3.93 -37.24 -9.88
C LYS A 226 -2.81 -38.01 -9.19
N SER A 227 -3.18 -38.96 -8.33
CA SER A 227 -2.27 -39.92 -7.72
C SER A 227 -1.40 -40.52 -8.83
N THR A 228 -0.10 -40.25 -8.78
CA THR A 228 0.87 -40.95 -9.62
C THR A 228 0.87 -42.40 -9.15
N ALA A 229 0.11 -43.24 -9.84
CA ALA A 229 0.14 -44.69 -9.63
C ALA A 229 1.59 -45.16 -9.79
N SER A 230 2.14 -45.79 -8.74
CA SER A 230 3.46 -46.42 -8.82
C SER A 230 3.51 -47.36 -10.02
N PRO A 231 4.63 -47.39 -10.79
CA PRO A 231 4.71 -48.24 -11.96
C PRO A 231 4.54 -49.70 -11.55
N ARG A 232 3.51 -50.37 -12.08
CA ARG A 232 3.32 -51.82 -11.90
C ARG A 232 4.56 -52.53 -12.43
N ARG A 233 5.34 -53.10 -11.52
CA ARG A 233 6.47 -53.98 -11.83
C ARG A 233 5.93 -55.16 -12.64
N ARG A 234 6.29 -55.26 -13.93
CA ARG A 234 5.91 -56.40 -14.77
C ARG A 234 6.52 -57.67 -14.16
N THR A 235 5.69 -58.58 -13.68
CA THR A 235 6.11 -59.93 -13.32
C THR A 235 6.57 -60.62 -14.61
N ARG A 236 7.85 -61.00 -14.68
CA ARG A 236 8.35 -61.88 -15.74
C ARG A 236 7.62 -63.21 -15.61
N HIS A 237 6.89 -63.61 -16.65
CA HIS A 237 6.44 -64.98 -16.78
C HIS A 237 7.67 -65.86 -17.03
N GLU A 238 7.98 -66.76 -16.08
CA GLU A 238 8.81 -67.92 -16.36
C GLU A 238 8.06 -68.80 -17.34
N LYS A 239 8.49 -68.81 -18.61
CA LYS A 239 8.12 -69.89 -19.53
C LYS A 239 9.03 -71.07 -19.22
N ALA A 240 8.46 -72.08 -18.58
CA ALA A 240 8.92 -73.45 -18.72
C ALA A 240 8.92 -73.81 -20.21
N ALA A 241 10.08 -74.22 -20.72
CA ALA A 241 10.20 -74.94 -21.97
C ALA A 241 10.97 -76.22 -21.67
N GLU A 242 10.20 -77.29 -21.75
CA GLU A 242 10.54 -78.70 -21.64
C GLU A 242 11.24 -79.16 -22.94
N VAL A 243 12.38 -79.84 -22.77
CA VAL A 243 12.90 -81.00 -23.53
C VAL A 243 13.21 -80.85 -25.03
N ALA A 244 14.52 -80.87 -25.34
CA ALA A 244 15.22 -81.96 -26.04
C ALA A 244 16.74 -81.81 -25.84
#